data_AF-A0A7S2F1Z0-F1
#
_entry.id   AF-A0A7S2F1Z0-F1
#
_cell.length_a   1.000
_cell.length_b   1.000
_cell.length_c   1.000
_cell.angle_alpha   90.00
_cell.angle_beta   90.00
_cell.angle_gamma   90.00
#
_symmetry.space_group_name_H-M   'P 1'
#
loop_
_entity.id
_entity.type
_entity.pdbx_description
1 polymer ?
#
loop_
_entity_poly.entity_id
_entity_poly.type
_entity_poly.pdbx_seq_one_letter_code
_entity_poly.pdbx_strand_id
1 'polypeptide(L)'
;AMGCEPCSRGVECTDFADAHRARFSHPEGITLACQYGSKCYRKNLQHLKQFVHPGDRNYRMGMVHFPQRKGVQVKPEFRSLRDLFNYCDPDESGNISRAEFHDAWDFLNDLPPTQDGEVQVVPRLPDTFEEAWGRVAGDDRTHLTFAQFARFCTDSLIRLPVGVDLAEGADRACRFQYAGGGRCPCSNFEQGEQPNMCRCGHKCSVHISDTAQMSYEEQEILQKLRRRADMRSGTLKLDSIAAPR
;
A
#
# COMPACT_ATOMS: atom_id res chain seq x y z
N ALA A 1 -33.52 18.82 20.17
CA ALA A 1 -32.10 18.41 20.12
C ALA A 1 -31.31 19.54 19.50
N MET A 2 -30.40 20.19 20.24
CA MET A 2 -29.50 21.18 19.65
C MET A 2 -28.56 20.43 18.71
N GLY A 3 -28.71 20.62 17.40
CA GLY A 3 -27.77 20.07 16.43
C GLY A 3 -26.40 20.70 16.63
N CYS A 4 -25.34 19.89 16.54
CA CYS A 4 -23.97 20.39 16.60
C CYS A 4 -23.70 21.27 15.37
N GLU A 5 -23.32 22.53 15.58
CA GLU A 5 -22.99 23.46 14.49
C GLU A 5 -21.80 22.93 13.68
N PRO A 6 -21.74 23.13 12.35
CA PRO A 6 -20.60 22.68 11.56
C PRO A 6 -19.32 23.39 11.99
N CYS A 7 -18.24 22.63 12.18
CA CYS A 7 -16.93 23.20 12.48
C CYS A 7 -16.42 24.06 11.31
N SER A 8 -15.98 25.29 11.59
CA SER A 8 -15.45 26.21 10.57
C SER A 8 -14.20 25.69 9.86
N ARG A 9 -13.45 24.78 10.49
CA ARG A 9 -12.29 24.10 9.90
C ARG A 9 -12.64 22.78 9.22
N GLY A 10 -13.88 22.31 9.34
CA GLY A 10 -14.34 21.06 8.74
C GLY A 10 -13.39 19.89 9.00
N VAL A 11 -13.03 19.17 7.93
CA VAL A 11 -12.13 18.00 7.97
C VAL A 11 -10.69 18.33 8.40
N GLU A 12 -10.26 19.59 8.25
CA GLU A 12 -8.92 20.04 8.66
C GLU A 12 -8.86 20.47 10.13
N CYS A 13 -9.95 20.32 10.88
CA CYS A 13 -9.95 20.64 12.31
C CYS A 13 -9.05 19.68 13.10
N THR A 14 -7.99 20.25 13.68
CA THR A 14 -7.04 19.56 14.56
C THR A 14 -7.39 19.72 16.05
N ASP A 15 -8.54 20.31 16.38
CA ASP A 15 -9.06 20.31 17.75
C ASP A 15 -9.80 18.99 18.00
N PHE A 16 -9.16 18.13 18.79
CA PHE A 16 -9.66 16.81 19.16
C PHE A 16 -10.14 16.76 20.62
N ALA A 17 -10.29 17.90 21.28
CA ALA A 17 -10.83 17.94 22.63
C ALA A 17 -12.32 17.54 22.63
N ASP A 18 -12.74 16.74 23.61
CA ASP A 18 -14.12 16.26 23.71
C ASP A 18 -15.12 17.42 23.77
N ALA A 19 -14.76 18.52 24.43
CA ALA A 19 -15.57 19.74 24.50
C ALA A 19 -15.82 20.36 23.11
N HIS A 20 -14.83 20.35 22.22
CA HIS A 20 -14.97 20.84 20.85
C HIS A 20 -15.82 19.87 20.02
N ARG A 21 -15.49 18.57 20.08
CA ARG A 21 -16.16 17.52 19.31
C ARG A 21 -17.62 17.30 19.73
N ALA A 22 -17.98 17.64 20.96
CA ALA A 22 -19.36 17.64 21.44
C ALA A 22 -20.19 18.85 20.98
N ARG A 23 -19.53 19.96 20.61
CA ARG A 23 -20.20 21.19 20.17
C ARG A 23 -20.28 21.32 18.66
N PHE A 24 -19.26 20.84 17.94
CA PHE A 24 -19.14 21.03 16.49
C PHE A 24 -19.15 19.72 15.70
N SER A 25 -19.95 19.67 14.63
CA SER A 25 -20.00 18.55 13.70
C SER A 25 -18.85 18.60 12.68
N HIS A 26 -18.36 17.42 12.31
CA HIS A 26 -17.26 17.20 11.37
C HIS A 26 -17.69 16.13 10.35
N PRO A 27 -17.13 16.10 9.12
CA PRO A 27 -17.42 15.06 8.15
C PRO A 27 -17.13 13.66 8.72
N GLU A 28 -18.12 12.78 8.69
CA GLU A 28 -17.96 11.41 9.18
C GLU A 28 -17.16 10.57 8.17
N GLY A 29 -16.39 9.60 8.69
CA GLY A 29 -15.62 8.67 7.86
C GLY A 29 -14.31 9.22 7.29
N ILE A 30 -14.14 10.54 7.13
CA ILE A 30 -12.92 11.12 6.58
C ILE A 30 -11.95 11.52 7.70
N THR A 31 -10.72 11.00 7.65
CA THR A 31 -9.68 11.30 8.65
C THR A 31 -8.54 12.10 8.05
N LEU A 32 -7.91 12.96 8.85
CA LEU A 32 -6.80 13.79 8.40
C LEU A 32 -5.52 12.95 8.21
N ALA A 33 -4.86 13.08 7.06
CA ALA A 33 -3.57 12.46 6.82
C ALA A 33 -2.52 13.00 7.79
N CYS A 34 -1.66 12.11 8.31
CA CYS A 34 -0.49 12.57 9.03
C CYS A 34 0.44 13.31 8.07
N GLN A 35 0.78 14.56 8.41
CA GLN A 35 1.72 15.38 7.64
C GLN A 35 3.12 14.78 7.46
N TYR A 36 3.49 13.78 8.28
CA TYR A 36 4.77 13.09 8.21
C TYR A 36 4.68 11.75 7.47
N GLY A 37 3.48 11.33 7.04
CA GLY A 37 3.25 10.12 6.27
C GLY A 37 3.93 8.89 6.86
N SER A 38 4.62 8.16 6.00
CA SER A 38 5.41 6.97 6.36
C SER A 38 6.59 7.26 7.31
N LYS A 39 7.05 8.51 7.38
CA LYS A 39 8.19 8.96 8.20
C LYS A 39 7.78 9.50 9.56
N CYS A 40 6.51 9.38 9.94
CA CYS A 40 6.02 9.84 11.24
C CYS A 40 6.69 9.08 12.40
N TYR A 41 7.36 9.82 13.28
CA TYR A 41 7.98 9.26 14.50
C TYR A 41 7.02 9.21 15.70
N ARG A 42 5.88 9.90 15.64
CA ARG A 42 4.90 9.98 16.74
C ARG A 42 3.99 8.76 16.71
N LYS A 43 4.08 7.92 17.74
CA LYS A 43 3.34 6.65 17.82
C LYS A 43 2.42 6.51 19.02
N ASN A 44 2.24 7.57 19.81
CA ASN A 44 1.31 7.48 20.92
C ASN A 44 -0.11 7.20 20.38
N LEU A 45 -0.91 6.48 21.18
CA LEU A 45 -2.26 6.06 20.77
C LEU A 45 -3.15 7.24 20.42
N GLN A 46 -2.94 8.39 21.06
CA GLN A 46 -3.68 9.62 20.76
C GLN A 46 -3.42 10.10 19.33
N HIS A 47 -2.17 10.17 18.89
CA HIS A 47 -1.78 10.55 17.52
C HIS A 47 -2.34 9.58 16.49
N LEU A 48 -2.26 8.27 16.76
CA LEU A 48 -2.77 7.23 15.85
C LEU A 48 -4.29 7.21 15.73
N LYS A 49 -5.03 7.74 16.72
CA LYS A 49 -6.48 7.96 16.64
C LYS A 49 -6.85 9.23 15.85
N GLN A 50 -5.96 10.22 15.85
CA GLN A 50 -6.21 11.54 15.26
C GLN A 50 -5.81 11.62 13.78
N PHE A 51 -4.78 10.87 13.38
CA PHE A 51 -4.19 10.95 12.04
C PHE A 51 -4.01 9.57 11.40
N VAL A 52 -4.28 9.50 10.10
CA VAL A 52 -4.08 8.29 9.29
C VAL A 52 -2.73 8.31 8.57
N HIS A 53 -2.12 7.14 8.47
CA HIS A 53 -0.81 6.93 7.85
C HIS A 53 -0.90 5.92 6.70
N PRO A 54 0.06 5.90 5.75
CA PRO A 54 0.11 4.89 4.72
C PRO A 54 0.02 3.47 5.29
N GLY A 55 -0.92 2.68 4.78
CA GLY A 55 -1.22 1.31 5.25
C GLY A 55 -2.31 1.22 6.33
N ASP A 56 -2.81 2.34 6.86
CA ASP A 56 -4.00 2.34 7.71
C ASP A 56 -5.26 2.03 6.89
N ARG A 57 -6.29 1.45 7.50
CA ARG A 57 -7.51 1.07 6.78
C ARG A 57 -8.16 2.25 6.08
N ASN A 58 -8.37 3.37 6.78
CA ASN A 58 -8.95 4.57 6.18
C ASN A 58 -8.06 5.17 5.08
N TYR A 59 -6.73 4.98 5.18
CA TYR A 59 -5.81 5.38 4.13
C TYR A 59 -6.02 4.52 2.88
N ARG A 60 -6.10 3.18 3.03
CA ARG A 60 -6.36 2.26 1.92
C ARG A 60 -7.73 2.46 1.28
N MET A 61 -8.75 2.88 2.03
CA MET A 61 -10.08 3.10 1.47
C MET A 61 -10.25 4.48 0.81
N GLY A 62 -9.18 5.27 0.63
CA GLY A 62 -9.29 6.64 0.16
C GLY A 62 -10.06 7.59 1.09
N MET A 63 -10.37 7.15 2.32
CA MET A 63 -11.12 7.91 3.33
C MET A 63 -10.19 8.85 4.12
N VAL A 64 -9.34 9.56 3.39
CA VAL A 64 -8.27 10.40 3.95
C VAL A 64 -8.28 11.78 3.31
N HIS A 65 -8.25 12.81 4.14
CA HIS A 65 -8.03 14.18 3.68
C HIS A 65 -6.55 14.54 3.77
N PHE A 66 -5.97 14.96 2.66
CA PHE A 66 -4.58 15.43 2.64
C PHE A 66 -4.53 16.96 2.73
N PRO A 67 -4.07 17.53 3.86
CA PRO A 67 -4.05 18.98 4.06
C PRO A 67 -3.01 19.66 3.18
N GLN A 68 -3.19 20.95 2.93
CA GLN A 68 -2.16 21.79 2.31
C GLN A 68 -1.14 22.26 3.35
N ARG A 69 0.14 22.22 2.99
CA ARG A 69 1.27 22.69 3.80
C ARG A 69 2.05 23.76 3.05
N LYS A 70 2.10 24.97 3.61
CA LYS A 70 2.80 26.12 2.99
C LYS A 70 2.39 26.35 1.52
N GLY A 71 1.11 26.15 1.21
CA GLY A 71 0.57 26.27 -0.15
C GLY A 71 0.77 25.05 -1.06
N VAL A 72 1.38 23.96 -0.56
CA VAL A 72 1.58 22.71 -1.32
C VAL A 72 0.68 21.62 -0.76
N GLN A 73 -0.14 21.00 -1.59
CA GLN A 73 -0.96 19.85 -1.19
C GLN A 73 -0.06 18.66 -0.85
N VAL A 74 -0.27 18.05 0.32
CA VAL A 74 0.39 16.79 0.64
C VAL A 74 -0.18 15.72 -0.30
N LYS A 75 0.67 15.03 -1.05
CA LYS A 75 0.24 13.91 -1.90
C LYS A 75 0.23 12.60 -1.10
N PRO A 76 -0.59 11.60 -1.48
CA PRO A 76 -0.49 10.28 -0.91
C PRO A 76 0.89 9.66 -1.20
N GLU A 77 1.39 8.93 -0.20
CA GLU A 77 2.57 8.07 -0.28
C GLU A 77 2.17 6.59 -0.36
N PHE A 78 2.86 5.82 -1.19
CA PHE A 78 2.68 4.37 -1.33
C PHE A 78 4.01 3.66 -1.11
N ARG A 79 4.04 2.66 -0.21
CA ARG A 79 5.29 1.92 0.11
C ARG A 79 5.47 0.67 -0.75
N SER A 80 4.42 0.27 -1.45
CA SER A 80 4.40 -0.90 -2.31
C SER A 80 3.34 -0.75 -3.40
N LEU A 81 3.45 -1.56 -4.45
CA LEU A 81 2.41 -1.69 -5.46
C LEU A 81 1.08 -2.13 -4.83
N ARG A 82 1.13 -2.97 -3.79
CA ARG A 82 -0.07 -3.37 -3.05
C ARG A 82 -0.72 -2.22 -2.29
N ASP A 83 0.06 -1.32 -1.71
CA ASP A 83 -0.47 -0.13 -1.04
C ASP A 83 -1.20 0.77 -2.05
N LEU A 84 -0.62 1.01 -3.23
CA LEU A 84 -1.25 1.79 -4.31
C LEU A 84 -2.50 1.09 -4.85
N PHE A 85 -2.42 -0.21 -5.15
CA PHE A 85 -3.56 -0.98 -5.64
C PHE A 85 -4.74 -0.92 -4.67
N ASN A 86 -4.50 -1.19 -3.39
CA ASN A 86 -5.57 -1.13 -2.38
C ASN A 86 -6.13 0.29 -2.24
N TYR A 87 -5.31 1.32 -2.39
CA TYR A 87 -5.76 2.72 -2.35
C TYR A 87 -6.77 3.03 -3.46
N CYS A 88 -6.57 2.44 -4.64
CA CYS A 88 -7.45 2.56 -5.79
C CYS A 88 -8.58 1.51 -5.80
N ASP A 89 -8.64 0.59 -4.81
CA ASP A 89 -9.67 -0.45 -4.65
C ASP A 89 -10.42 -0.22 -3.33
N PRO A 90 -11.16 0.90 -3.18
CA PRO A 90 -11.72 1.33 -1.90
C PRO A 90 -12.82 0.39 -1.36
N ASP A 91 -13.47 -0.38 -2.23
CA ASP A 91 -14.45 -1.40 -1.86
C ASP A 91 -13.80 -2.75 -1.50
N GLU A 92 -12.46 -2.84 -1.58
CA GLU A 92 -11.66 -4.05 -1.34
C GLU A 92 -12.13 -5.23 -2.20
N SER A 93 -12.61 -4.98 -3.43
CA SER A 93 -13.08 -6.02 -4.35
C SER A 93 -11.96 -6.96 -4.81
N GLY A 94 -10.70 -6.54 -4.65
CA GLY A 94 -9.52 -7.23 -5.15
C GLY A 94 -9.25 -6.96 -6.64
N ASN A 95 -10.03 -6.07 -7.26
CA ASN A 95 -9.91 -5.68 -8.65
C ASN A 95 -10.03 -4.16 -8.77
N ILE A 96 -9.28 -3.53 -9.68
CA ILE A 96 -9.47 -2.12 -10.00
C ILE A 96 -10.15 -2.00 -11.36
N SER A 97 -11.26 -1.27 -11.41
CA SER A 97 -11.97 -0.90 -12.63
C SER A 97 -11.13 0.03 -13.49
N ARG A 98 -11.61 0.32 -14.71
CA ARG A 98 -10.97 1.30 -15.60
C ARG A 98 -10.85 2.69 -14.97
N ALA A 99 -11.88 3.15 -14.25
CA ALA A 99 -11.85 4.45 -13.59
C ALA A 99 -10.82 4.47 -12.45
N GLU A 100 -10.80 3.43 -11.63
CA GLU A 100 -9.83 3.30 -10.52
C GLU A 100 -8.39 3.14 -11.00
N PHE A 101 -8.18 2.47 -12.15
CA PHE A 101 -6.86 2.41 -12.78
C PHE A 101 -6.42 3.77 -13.31
N HIS A 102 -7.34 4.66 -13.69
CA HIS A 102 -6.97 6.03 -14.05
C HIS A 102 -6.39 6.78 -12.85
N ASP A 103 -6.99 6.64 -11.67
CA ASP A 103 -6.43 7.23 -10.44
C ASP A 103 -5.04 6.63 -10.15
N ALA A 104 -4.89 5.31 -10.28
CA ALA A 104 -3.60 4.65 -10.12
C ALA A 104 -2.57 5.19 -11.11
N TRP A 105 -2.96 5.37 -12.38
CA TRP A 105 -2.14 5.89 -13.46
C TRP A 105 -1.61 7.30 -13.17
N ASP A 106 -2.44 8.19 -12.65
CA ASP A 106 -2.03 9.53 -12.26
C ASP A 106 -0.94 9.47 -11.16
N PHE A 107 -1.11 8.59 -10.17
CA PHE A 107 -0.08 8.39 -9.14
C PHE A 107 1.21 7.80 -9.71
N LEU A 108 1.13 6.89 -10.68
CA LEU A 108 2.31 6.30 -11.32
C LEU A 108 3.11 7.34 -12.12
N ASN A 109 2.44 8.24 -12.83
CA ASN A 109 3.09 9.33 -13.57
C ASN A 109 3.78 10.35 -12.65
N ASP A 110 3.25 10.52 -11.45
CA ASP A 110 3.82 11.39 -10.43
C ASP A 110 4.97 10.76 -9.63
N LEU A 111 5.29 9.47 -9.85
CA LEU A 111 6.38 8.82 -9.13
C LEU A 111 7.74 9.42 -9.50
N PRO A 112 8.57 9.78 -8.51
CA PRO A 112 9.93 10.25 -8.79
C PRO A 112 10.78 9.12 -9.38
N PRO A 113 11.80 9.45 -10.20
CA PRO A 113 12.81 8.49 -10.60
C PRO A 113 13.45 7.83 -9.37
N THR A 114 13.76 6.54 -9.51
CA THR A 114 14.42 5.76 -8.45
C THR A 114 15.90 5.63 -8.75
N GLN A 115 16.71 5.36 -7.72
CA GLN A 115 18.14 5.08 -7.88
C GLN A 115 18.38 3.58 -7.67
N ASP A 116 19.11 2.96 -8.58
CA ASP A 116 19.59 1.57 -8.48
C ASP A 116 21.12 1.58 -8.61
N GLY A 117 21.79 1.57 -7.45
CA GLY A 117 23.22 1.86 -7.39
C GLY A 117 23.54 3.27 -7.89
N GLU A 118 24.38 3.37 -8.92
CA GLU A 118 24.72 4.65 -9.58
C GLU A 118 23.77 5.02 -10.73
N VAL A 119 22.82 4.14 -11.08
CA VAL A 119 21.94 4.34 -12.24
C VAL A 119 20.60 4.91 -11.80
N GLN A 120 20.19 6.01 -12.44
CA GLN A 120 18.84 6.54 -12.29
C GLN A 120 17.88 5.74 -13.18
N VAL A 121 16.86 5.14 -12.56
CA VAL A 121 15.80 4.40 -13.25
C VAL A 121 14.55 5.27 -13.29
N VAL A 122 14.17 5.67 -14.50
CA VAL A 122 12.97 6.47 -14.77
C VAL A 122 11.84 5.54 -15.20
N PRO A 123 10.63 5.64 -14.61
CA PRO A 123 9.46 4.91 -15.08
C PRO A 123 9.23 5.14 -16.58
N ARG A 124 8.91 4.07 -17.31
CA ARG A 124 8.60 4.07 -18.74
C ARG A 124 7.13 3.75 -18.96
N LEU A 125 6.29 4.70 -18.55
CA LEU A 125 4.87 4.61 -18.76
C LEU A 125 4.52 4.93 -20.23
N PRO A 126 3.48 4.29 -20.80
CA PRO A 126 2.88 4.73 -22.06
C PRO A 126 2.54 6.23 -22.09
N ASP A 127 2.51 6.83 -23.29
CA ASP A 127 2.24 8.27 -23.43
C ASP A 127 0.77 8.63 -23.13
N THR A 128 -0.14 7.65 -23.25
CA THR A 128 -1.57 7.83 -23.04
C THR A 128 -2.15 6.77 -22.12
N PHE A 129 -3.23 7.13 -21.43
CA PHE A 129 -3.98 6.21 -20.58
C PHE A 129 -4.58 5.05 -21.39
N GLU A 130 -5.07 5.31 -22.61
CA GLU A 130 -5.66 4.31 -23.49
C GLU A 130 -4.66 3.21 -23.86
N GLU A 131 -3.43 3.59 -24.17
CA GLU A 131 -2.35 2.63 -24.43
C GLU A 131 -2.01 1.82 -23.19
N ALA A 132 -1.95 2.48 -22.02
CA ALA A 132 -1.69 1.80 -20.77
C ALA A 132 -2.76 0.77 -20.43
N TRP A 133 -4.02 1.17 -20.47
CA TRP A 133 -5.16 0.29 -20.26
C TRP A 133 -5.17 -0.87 -21.27
N GLY A 134 -4.96 -0.58 -22.56
CA GLY A 134 -4.90 -1.60 -23.61
C GLY A 134 -3.80 -2.64 -23.37
N ARG A 135 -2.63 -2.23 -22.87
CA ARG A 135 -1.53 -3.15 -22.54
C ARG A 135 -1.84 -4.06 -21.35
N VAL A 136 -2.54 -3.57 -20.32
CA VAL A 136 -2.74 -4.30 -19.06
C VAL A 136 -4.06 -5.08 -18.99
N ALA A 137 -5.14 -4.52 -19.53
CA ALA A 137 -6.47 -5.10 -19.52
C ALA A 137 -6.75 -5.93 -20.79
N GLY A 138 -6.22 -5.51 -21.94
CA GLY A 138 -6.68 -5.98 -23.24
C GLY A 138 -8.03 -5.35 -23.63
N ASP A 139 -8.61 -5.84 -24.73
CA ASP A 139 -9.80 -5.22 -25.34
C ASP A 139 -11.13 -5.60 -24.65
N ASP A 140 -11.16 -6.70 -23.90
CA ASP A 140 -12.40 -7.33 -23.41
C ASP A 140 -12.61 -7.21 -21.89
N ARG A 141 -11.61 -6.75 -21.14
CA ARG A 141 -11.69 -6.69 -19.66
C ARG A 141 -12.16 -5.33 -19.16
N THR A 142 -12.99 -5.39 -18.13
CA THR A 142 -13.52 -4.20 -17.43
C THR A 142 -12.73 -3.83 -16.18
N HIS A 143 -11.85 -4.73 -15.73
CA HIS A 143 -11.12 -4.61 -14.47
C HIS A 143 -9.75 -5.30 -14.53
N LEU A 144 -8.89 -4.95 -13.57
CA LEU A 144 -7.56 -5.49 -13.40
C LEU A 144 -7.41 -6.16 -12.03
N THR A 145 -6.88 -7.36 -12.05
CA THR A 145 -6.39 -8.01 -10.84
C THR A 145 -5.07 -7.38 -10.37
N PHE A 146 -4.74 -7.54 -9.10
CA PHE A 146 -3.44 -7.11 -8.56
C PHE A 146 -2.23 -7.67 -9.35
N ALA A 147 -2.32 -8.92 -9.83
CA ALA A 147 -1.22 -9.55 -10.57
C ALA A 147 -0.96 -8.85 -11.92
N GLN A 148 -2.03 -8.46 -12.63
CA GLN A 148 -1.91 -7.70 -13.88
C GLN A 148 -1.33 -6.31 -13.62
N PHE A 149 -1.84 -5.63 -12.59
CA PHE A 149 -1.34 -4.32 -12.19
C PHE A 149 0.15 -4.37 -11.82
N ALA A 150 0.57 -5.33 -11.01
CA ALA A 150 1.96 -5.48 -10.59
C ALA A 150 2.90 -5.78 -11.77
N ARG A 151 2.46 -6.65 -12.70
CA ARG A 151 3.20 -6.92 -13.94
C ARG A 151 3.33 -5.68 -14.80
N PHE A 152 2.24 -4.95 -15.02
CA PHE A 152 2.26 -3.69 -15.77
C PHE A 152 3.25 -2.67 -15.19
N CYS A 153 3.26 -2.51 -13.86
CA CYS A 153 4.20 -1.61 -13.18
C CYS A 153 5.65 -2.05 -13.40
N THR A 154 5.90 -3.36 -13.35
CA THR A 154 7.22 -3.96 -13.56
C THR A 154 7.73 -3.73 -14.98
N ASP A 155 6.88 -4.02 -15.98
CA ASP A 155 7.19 -3.80 -17.41
C ASP A 155 7.44 -2.30 -17.70
N SER A 156 6.85 -1.42 -16.89
CA SER A 156 7.04 0.04 -16.94
C SER A 156 8.20 0.55 -16.08
N LEU A 157 9.08 -0.33 -15.57
CA LEU A 157 10.23 0.00 -14.72
C LEU A 157 9.88 0.75 -13.42
N ILE A 158 8.69 0.53 -12.87
CA ILE A 158 8.30 1.07 -11.56
C ILE A 158 8.94 0.20 -10.46
N ARG A 159 9.84 0.81 -9.68
CA ARG A 159 10.64 0.12 -8.64
C ARG A 159 10.02 0.15 -7.25
N LEU A 160 8.69 0.08 -7.16
CA LEU A 160 8.02 -0.11 -5.86
C LEU A 160 8.06 -1.60 -5.47
N PRO A 161 8.31 -1.93 -4.19
CA PRO A 161 8.13 -3.29 -3.69
C PRO A 161 6.74 -3.82 -4.03
N VAL A 162 6.58 -5.12 -4.27
CA VAL A 162 5.26 -5.67 -4.60
C VAL A 162 4.31 -5.55 -3.41
N GLY A 163 4.78 -5.80 -2.19
CA GLY A 163 3.97 -5.66 -0.98
C GLY A 163 3.03 -6.83 -0.69
N VAL A 164 3.17 -7.95 -1.39
CA VAL A 164 2.52 -9.23 -1.03
C VAL A 164 3.54 -10.34 -0.90
N ASP A 165 3.27 -11.25 0.03
CA ASP A 165 4.00 -12.49 0.18
C ASP A 165 3.37 -13.52 -0.75
N LEU A 166 4.01 -13.81 -1.90
CA LEU A 166 3.52 -14.86 -2.79
C LEU A 166 3.83 -16.29 -2.27
N ALA A 167 4.47 -16.41 -1.11
CA ALA A 167 4.79 -17.66 -0.45
C ALA A 167 4.09 -17.75 0.90
N GLU A 168 3.38 -18.85 1.15
CA GLU A 168 2.78 -19.13 2.45
C GLU A 168 3.87 -19.30 3.53
N GLY A 169 3.63 -18.74 4.72
CA GLY A 169 4.49 -18.92 5.89
C GLY A 169 5.79 -18.10 5.91
N ALA A 170 5.91 -17.04 5.11
CA ALA A 170 7.08 -16.16 5.17
C ALA A 170 7.14 -15.38 6.50
N ASP A 171 8.34 -15.30 7.11
CA ASP A 171 8.56 -14.51 8.31
C ASP A 171 8.33 -13.02 8.02
N ARG A 172 7.39 -12.40 8.75
CA ARG A 172 7.03 -10.99 8.57
C ARG A 172 7.77 -10.12 9.58
N ALA A 173 9.06 -9.93 9.37
CA ALA A 173 9.88 -9.08 10.22
C ALA A 173 9.36 -7.63 10.25
N CYS A 174 9.49 -7.00 11.41
CA CYS A 174 9.09 -5.61 11.61
C CYS A 174 10.08 -4.69 10.89
N ARG A 175 9.62 -3.99 9.86
CA ARG A 175 10.45 -3.06 9.07
C ARG A 175 10.49 -1.64 9.63
N PHE A 176 10.00 -1.45 10.85
CA PHE A 176 10.02 -0.14 11.49
C PHE A 176 11.45 0.37 11.73
N GLN A 177 11.74 1.61 11.29
CA GLN A 177 13.01 2.30 11.53
C GLN A 177 12.85 3.42 12.57
N TYR A 178 13.65 3.37 13.63
CA TYR A 178 13.72 4.42 14.65
C TYR A 178 14.42 5.67 14.10
N ALA A 179 14.18 6.82 14.73
CA ALA A 179 14.79 8.10 14.35
C ALA A 179 16.33 8.07 14.37
N GLY A 180 16.95 7.17 15.12
CA GLY A 180 18.40 6.92 15.14
C GLY A 180 18.91 5.92 14.09
N GLY A 181 18.09 5.53 13.11
CA GLY A 181 18.45 4.60 12.04
C GLY A 181 18.39 3.10 12.42
N GLY A 182 18.27 2.78 13.71
CA GLY A 182 18.07 1.39 14.16
C GLY A 182 16.74 0.81 13.67
N ARG A 183 16.69 -0.50 13.42
CA ARG A 183 15.46 -1.23 13.07
C ARG A 183 14.88 -1.98 14.27
N CYS A 184 13.57 -2.22 14.26
CA CYS A 184 12.96 -3.09 15.26
C CYS A 184 13.51 -4.53 15.13
N PRO A 185 13.92 -5.20 16.22
CA PRO A 185 14.50 -6.54 16.16
C PRO A 185 13.48 -7.66 15.96
N CYS A 186 12.19 -7.33 15.86
CA CYS A 186 11.12 -8.31 15.76
C CYS A 186 11.15 -9.02 14.40
N SER A 187 11.34 -10.34 14.41
CA SER A 187 11.53 -11.17 13.22
C SER A 187 10.22 -11.66 12.60
N ASN A 188 9.11 -11.68 13.34
CA ASN A 188 7.81 -12.10 12.81
C ASN A 188 6.65 -11.31 13.45
N PHE A 189 5.51 -11.26 12.78
CA PHE A 189 4.31 -10.64 13.32
C PHE A 189 3.67 -11.56 14.37
N GLU A 190 3.63 -11.09 15.61
CA GLU A 190 2.87 -11.72 16.70
C GLU A 190 1.78 -10.76 17.17
N GLN A 191 0.51 -11.14 17.00
CA GLN A 191 -0.62 -10.32 17.44
C GLN A 191 -0.54 -10.03 18.96
N GLY A 192 -0.54 -8.75 19.30
CA GLY A 192 -0.58 -8.25 20.67
C GLY A 192 -2.01 -8.10 21.18
N GLU A 193 -2.15 -7.40 22.31
CA GLU A 193 -3.46 -7.17 22.95
C GLU A 193 -4.40 -6.31 22.11
N GLN A 194 -3.85 -5.40 21.30
CA GLN A 194 -4.64 -4.55 20.41
C GLN A 194 -4.79 -5.20 19.03
N PRO A 195 -5.98 -5.09 18.40
CA PRO A 195 -6.17 -5.55 17.04
C PRO A 195 -5.23 -4.81 16.09
N ASN A 196 -4.63 -5.54 15.15
CA ASN A 196 -3.67 -5.03 14.16
C ASN A 196 -2.37 -4.48 14.74
N MET A 197 -2.04 -4.75 16.01
CA MET A 197 -0.76 -4.39 16.62
C MET A 197 0.04 -5.65 16.94
N CYS A 198 1.34 -5.60 16.68
CA CYS A 198 2.27 -6.63 17.10
C CYS A 198 2.66 -6.42 18.57
N ARG A 199 3.09 -7.49 19.25
CA ARG A 199 3.75 -7.44 20.56
C ARG A 199 4.97 -6.51 20.61
N CYS A 200 5.63 -6.26 19.49
CA CYS A 200 6.70 -5.25 19.43
C CYS A 200 6.19 -3.79 19.52
N GLY A 201 4.87 -3.57 19.59
CA GLY A 201 4.25 -2.25 19.67
C GLY A 201 4.10 -1.55 18.31
N HIS A 202 4.19 -2.28 17.20
CA HIS A 202 4.04 -1.73 15.86
C HIS A 202 2.87 -2.35 15.09
N LYS A 203 2.27 -1.60 14.16
CA LYS A 203 1.12 -2.04 13.35
C LYS A 203 1.48 -3.24 12.47
N CYS A 204 0.53 -4.14 12.23
CA CYS A 204 0.71 -5.28 11.32
C CYS A 204 1.13 -4.83 9.90
N SER A 205 0.78 -3.60 9.50
CA SER A 205 1.16 -2.99 8.23
C SER A 205 2.65 -2.63 8.10
N VAL A 206 3.45 -2.68 9.18
CA VAL A 206 4.91 -2.54 9.11
C VAL A 206 5.65 -3.89 9.18
N HIS A 207 4.91 -4.98 9.33
CA HIS A 207 5.44 -6.34 9.29
C HIS A 207 5.33 -6.88 7.87
N ILE A 208 6.45 -6.87 7.17
CA ILE A 208 6.53 -7.21 5.76
C ILE A 208 7.68 -8.21 5.60
N SER A 209 7.42 -9.35 4.96
CA SER A 209 8.49 -10.33 4.74
C SER A 209 9.54 -9.77 3.79
N ASP A 210 10.74 -10.36 3.79
CA ASP A 210 11.76 -10.01 2.80
C ASP A 210 11.24 -10.24 1.37
N THR A 211 10.40 -11.27 1.16
CA THR A 211 9.81 -11.55 -0.15
C THR A 211 8.93 -10.39 -0.60
N ALA A 212 8.03 -9.88 0.25
CA ALA A 212 7.17 -8.74 -0.09
C ALA A 212 7.93 -7.41 -0.29
N GLN A 213 9.18 -7.30 0.17
CA GLN A 213 10.07 -6.16 -0.11
C GLN A 213 10.74 -6.25 -1.48
N MET A 214 10.75 -7.43 -2.10
CA MET A 214 11.35 -7.64 -3.41
C MET A 214 10.46 -7.07 -4.51
N SER A 215 11.08 -6.77 -5.65
CA SER A 215 10.40 -6.48 -6.90
C SER A 215 9.69 -7.73 -7.44
N TYR A 216 8.77 -7.54 -8.39
CA TYR A 216 8.01 -8.64 -8.97
C TYR A 216 8.92 -9.66 -9.70
N GLU A 217 9.90 -9.18 -10.46
CA GLU A 217 10.89 -10.02 -11.16
C GLU A 217 11.65 -10.92 -10.19
N GLU A 218 12.15 -10.32 -9.10
CA GLU A 218 12.88 -11.03 -8.06
C GLU A 218 12.01 -12.09 -7.37
N GLN A 219 10.74 -11.78 -7.08
CA GLN A 219 9.79 -12.74 -6.54
C GLN A 219 9.53 -13.90 -7.52
N GLU A 220 9.38 -13.61 -8.81
CA GLU A 220 9.15 -14.63 -9.85
C GLU A 220 10.37 -15.55 -10.00
N ILE A 221 11.58 -15.01 -9.94
CA ILE A 221 12.84 -15.77 -9.93
C ILE A 221 12.88 -16.69 -8.71
N LEU A 222 12.57 -16.18 -7.50
CA LEU A 222 12.52 -17.00 -6.29
C LEU A 222 11.50 -18.14 -6.41
N GLN A 223 10.30 -17.88 -6.94
CA GLN A 223 9.31 -18.92 -7.16
C GLN A 223 9.79 -20.00 -8.13
N LYS A 224 10.43 -19.61 -9.24
CA LYS A 224 11.01 -20.56 -10.21
C LYS A 224 12.10 -21.41 -9.57
N LEU A 225 12.95 -20.83 -8.72
CA LEU A 225 13.99 -21.55 -7.97
C LEU A 225 13.38 -22.54 -6.95
N ARG A 226 12.35 -22.12 -6.20
CA ARG A 226 11.63 -23.00 -5.26
C ARG A 226 11.00 -24.19 -5.97
N ARG A 227 10.26 -23.96 -7.07
CA ARG A 227 9.67 -25.05 -7.86
C ARG A 227 10.71 -26.05 -8.37
N ARG A 228 11.89 -25.57 -8.78
CA ARG A 228 13.01 -26.44 -9.18
C ARG A 228 13.58 -27.23 -8.00
N ALA A 229 13.67 -26.63 -6.82
CA ALA A 229 14.09 -27.32 -5.61
C ALA A 229 13.07 -28.39 -5.19
N ASP A 230 11.78 -28.07 -5.21
CA ASP A 230 10.68 -29.00 -4.87
C ASP A 230 10.61 -30.20 -5.84
N MET A 231 10.83 -29.96 -7.13
CA MET A 231 10.97 -31.02 -8.14
C MET A 231 12.20 -31.90 -7.89
N ARG A 232 13.29 -31.36 -7.33
CA ARG A 232 14.50 -32.12 -6.97
C ARG A 232 14.36 -32.87 -5.64
N SER A 233 13.58 -32.35 -4.69
CA SER A 233 13.29 -33.00 -3.41
C SER A 233 12.13 -33.99 -3.46
N GLY A 234 11.44 -34.13 -4.60
CA GLY A 234 10.36 -35.10 -4.79
C GLY A 234 9.05 -34.73 -4.07
N THR A 235 8.89 -33.46 -3.67
CA THR A 235 7.74 -32.97 -2.90
C THR A 235 6.53 -32.60 -3.78
N LEU A 236 6.72 -32.43 -5.09
CA LEU A 236 5.63 -32.26 -6.07
C LEU A 236 5.47 -33.52 -6.92
N LYS A 237 4.32 -34.20 -6.83
CA LYS A 237 3.92 -35.24 -7.79
C LYS A 237 3.38 -34.58 -9.06
N LEU A 238 3.84 -35.05 -10.22
CA LEU A 238 3.29 -34.72 -11.53
C LEU A 238 1.85 -35.21 -11.62
N ASP A 239 0.89 -34.34 -11.34
CA ASP A 239 -0.48 -34.58 -11.79
C ASP A 239 -0.56 -34.28 -13.29
N SER A 240 -0.42 -35.37 -14.03
CA SER A 240 -0.88 -35.66 -15.40
C SER A 240 -1.51 -34.47 -16.15
N ILE A 241 -0.73 -33.88 -17.06
CA ILE A 241 -1.25 -33.09 -18.18
C ILE A 241 -2.11 -34.05 -19.03
N ALA A 242 -3.42 -33.98 -18.87
CA ALA A 242 -4.36 -34.54 -19.83
C ALA A 242 -4.23 -33.72 -21.12
N ALA A 243 -3.70 -34.33 -22.17
CA ALA A 243 -3.69 -33.77 -23.51
C ALA A 243 -5.14 -33.62 -24.00
N PRO A 244 -5.53 -32.47 -24.57
CA PRO A 244 -6.83 -32.34 -25.22
C PRO A 244 -6.89 -33.23 -26.46
N ARG A 245 -7.97 -34.01 -26.58
CA ARG A 245 -8.36 -34.73 -27.80
C ARG A 245 -9.08 -33.79 -28.77
#